data_AF-G7TKA8-F1
#
_entry.id   AF-G7TKA8-F1
#
_cell.length_a   1.000
_cell.length_b   1.000
_cell.length_c   1.000
_cell.angle_alpha   90.00
_cell.angle_beta   90.00
_cell.angle_gamma   90.00
#
_symmetry.space_group_name_H-M   'P 1'
#
loop_
_entity.id
_entity.type
_entity.pdbx_description
1 polymer ?
#
loop_
_entity_poly.entity_id
_entity_poly.type
_entity_poly.pdbx_seq_one_letter_code
_entity_poly.pdbx_strand_id
1 'polypeptide(L)' 'MLAGSNNCLTAGDRSKLTAGDDCTLMAGDRSKLTAGSACTPRALRL' A
#
# COMPACT_ATOMS: atom_id res chain seq x y z
N MET A 1 -3.57 -3.17 8.10
CA MET A 1 -3.96 -1.74 8.14
C MET A 1 -4.91 -1.50 6.99
N LEU A 2 -6.09 -0.94 7.26
CA LEU A 2 -7.05 -0.51 6.25
C LEU A 2 -6.98 1.02 6.21
N ALA A 3 -6.70 1.62 5.06
CA ALA A 3 -6.88 3.07 4.92
C ALA A 3 -8.05 3.37 3.99
N GLY A 4 -8.84 4.36 4.38
CA GLY A 4 -9.88 4.96 3.54
C GLY A 4 -9.26 5.72 2.36
N SER A 5 -10.13 6.12 1.43
CA SER A 5 -9.74 6.75 0.16
C SER A 5 -8.88 8.00 0.33
N ASN A 6 -8.00 8.27 -0.63
CA ASN A 6 -7.04 9.39 -0.63
C ASN A 6 -5.99 9.35 0.50
N ASN A 7 -5.55 8.16 0.91
CA ASN A 7 -4.58 8.01 2.00
C ASN A 7 -3.27 7.35 1.53
N CYS A 8 -2.17 7.66 2.23
CA CYS A 8 -0.89 7.02 2.01
C CYS A 8 -0.61 5.99 3.11
N LEU A 9 -0.33 4.74 2.74
CA LEU A 9 0.12 3.73 3.70
C LEU A 9 1.53 3.28 3.37
N THR A 10 2.37 3.25 4.38
CA THR A 10 3.71 2.69 4.31
C THR A 10 3.81 1.49 5.24
N ALA A 11 4.30 0.36 4.75
CA ALA A 11 4.59 -0.82 5.57
C ALA A 11 5.97 -1.39 5.24
N GLY A 12 6.54 -2.11 6.19
CA GLY A 12 7.88 -2.70 6.06
C GLY A 12 7.92 -3.98 5.23
N ASP A 13 9.06 -4.66 5.25
CA ASP A 13 9.28 -5.97 4.62
C ASP A 13 8.20 -6.99 5.02
N ARG A 14 7.76 -7.83 4.08
CA ARG A 14 6.73 -8.88 4.30
C ARG A 14 5.40 -8.37 4.87
N SER A 15 5.04 -7.12 4.62
CA SER A 15 3.77 -6.58 5.10
C SER A 15 2.61 -6.84 4.14
N LYS A 16 1.40 -6.90 4.70
CA LYS A 16 0.15 -6.87 3.93
C LYS A 16 -0.55 -5.53 4.13
N LEU A 17 -0.78 -4.82 3.04
CA LEU A 17 -1.49 -3.56 3.04
C LEU A 17 -2.76 -3.65 2.19
N THR A 18 -3.83 -3.07 2.70
CA THR A 18 -5.10 -2.96 1.99
C THR A 18 -5.55 -1.51 2.03
N ALA A 19 -5.67 -0.88 0.86
CA ALA A 19 -6.14 0.50 0.72
C ALA A 19 -7.39 0.56 -0.16
N GLY A 20 -8.22 1.58 0.08
CA GLY A 20 -9.34 1.93 -0.78
C GLY A 20 -8.92 2.60 -2.09
N ASP A 21 -9.83 3.39 -2.67
CA ASP A 21 -9.62 4.09 -3.93
C ASP A 21 -8.72 5.33 -3.77
N ASP A 22 -8.01 5.72 -4.83
CA ASP A 22 -7.13 6.90 -4.87
C ASP A 22 -6.05 6.95 -3.77
N CYS A 23 -5.57 5.80 -3.31
CA CYS A 23 -4.56 5.73 -2.26
C CYS A 23 -3.13 5.65 -2.82
N THR A 24 -2.11 5.85 -1.98
CA THR A 24 -0.72 5.50 -2.29
C THR A 24 -0.24 4.42 -1.33
N LEU A 25 0.15 3.28 -1.85
CA LEU A 25 0.63 2.14 -1.06
C LEU A 25 2.14 2.05 -1.18
N MET A 26 2.84 1.88 -0.07
CA MET A 26 4.29 1.83 -0.02
C MET A 26 4.73 0.63 0.81
N ALA A 27 5.45 -0.35 0.23
CA ALA A 27 5.81 -1.56 0.96
C ALA A 27 7.18 -2.16 0.60
N GLY A 28 7.83 -2.80 1.58
CA GLY A 28 9.14 -3.44 1.44
C GLY A 28 9.15 -4.71 0.59
N ASP A 29 10.31 -5.37 0.50
CA ASP A 29 10.45 -6.64 -0.23
C ASP A 29 9.48 -7.70 0.31
N ARG A 30 9.03 -8.60 -0.57
CA ARG A 30 8.03 -9.64 -0.25
C ARG A 30 6.69 -9.14 0.32
N SER A 31 6.36 -7.87 0.15
CA SER A 31 5.08 -7.33 0.62
C SER A 31 3.92 -7.60 -0.34
N LYS A 32 2.71 -7.69 0.21
CA LYS A 32 1.45 -7.84 -0.55
C LYS A 32 0.63 -6.55 -0.44
N LEU A 33 0.50 -5.86 -1.57
CA LEU A 33 -0.30 -4.65 -1.70
C LEU A 33 -1.64 -4.99 -2.35
N THR A 34 -2.74 -4.69 -1.68
CA THR A 34 -4.10 -4.82 -2.23
C THR A 34 -4.74 -3.44 -2.22
N ALA A 35 -5.27 -3.00 -3.35
CA ALA A 35 -5.65 -1.61 -3.55
C ALA A 35 -6.93 -1.49 -4.36
N GLY A 36 -7.72 -0.44 -4.08
CA GLY A 36 -8.88 -0.06 -4.86
C GLY A 36 -8.53 0.56 -6.21
N SER A 37 -9.56 1.01 -6.92
CA SER A 37 -9.45 1.66 -8.22
C SER A 37 -8.64 2.96 -8.08
N ALA A 38 -7.72 3.22 -9.01
CA ALA A 38 -6.85 4.41 -8.99
C ALA A 38 -5.84 4.51 -7.83
N CYS A 39 -5.46 3.39 -7.20
CA CYS A 39 -4.37 3.39 -6.21
C CYS A 39 -2.99 3.15 -6.84
N THR A 40 -1.96 3.81 -6.30
CA THR A 40 -0.57 3.72 -6.77
C THR A 40 0.30 2.92 -5.78
N PRO A 41 0.59 1.62 -6.04
CA PRO A 41 1.55 0.86 -5.25
C PRO A 41 3.00 1.21 -5.62
N ARG A 42 3.82 1.44 -4.61
CA ARG A 42 5.27 1.66 -4.70
C ARG A 42 5.98 0.65 -3.81
N ALA A 43 6.95 -0.04 -4.37
CA ALA A 43 7.86 -0.85 -3.57
C ALA A 43 8.90 0.08 -2.93
N LEU A 44 9.02 0.08 -1.60
CA LEU A 44 10.21 0.60 -0.93
C LEU A 44 11.29 -0.47 -1.06
N ARG A 45 12.35 -0.16 -1.80
CA ARG A 45 13.64 -0.81 -1.58
C ARG A 45 14.22 -0.23 -0.29
N LEU A 46 13.92 -0.87 0.84
CA LEU A 46 14.66 -0.71 2.09
C LEU A 46 15.86 -1.66 2.09
#